data_AF-A0A959YKN1-F1
#
_entry.id   AF-A0A959YKN1-F1
#
_cell.length_a   1.000
_cell.length_b   1.000
_cell.length_c   1.000
_cell.angle_alpha   90.00
_cell.angle_beta   90.00
_cell.angle_gamma   90.00
#
_symmetry.space_group_name_H-M   'P 1'
#
loop_
_entity.id
_entity.type
_entity.pdbx_description
1 polymer ?
#
loop_
_entity_poly.entity_id
_entity_poly.type
_entity_poly.pdbx_seq_one_letter_code
_entity_poly.pdbx_strand_id
1 'polypeptide(L)'
;DPLGRIRSITIRPKQSGGTFSDELEIVVDGEIIWDWTIFGVDITPDPDFKLYITITPVITNGIISWDLSYDLDFDPVLKFLGNLIIAGLMTLLFVPTLGWGSLIVGGIGCSLLYGMEEWIVEPLIANGIGDSAGMDTSFLDSIPNRLTIESRRWDPFYFTDHQIVAATDGMAFRDTGLGFSGQAKLDRVARFVTHIVARTEERNGDGEIIGLRYRVKDHTNSANDFVNHFAGTDRESFTQVTNDAETNLYALDLAEITGRIANGKLIPRILYLAQNVHIKDNQVEEIAAITNREVDEIINRLIDDFEEVKETEIRASDEDVLRDEALEELEEELDDTPTNDQVEERLQEKIDELVAEALDEYALDELDTDLEDAVREQTRFDMAPFEMGDLQLKKILLLYRFDLVIRKGKPYYRDRPDGYIPDNLMELPGFTPDDD
;
A
#
# COMPACT_ATOMS: atom_id res chain seq x y z
N ASP A 1 -18.99 16.41 -3.17
CA ASP A 1 -19.11 17.07 -4.49
C ASP A 1 -17.80 17.72 -4.89
N PRO A 2 -17.39 17.67 -6.18
CA PRO A 2 -16.13 18.27 -6.59
C PRO A 2 -16.27 19.79 -6.47
N LEU A 3 -15.51 20.37 -5.54
CA LEU A 3 -15.50 21.79 -5.20
C LEU A 3 -14.91 22.69 -6.32
N GLY A 4 -14.53 22.15 -7.48
CA GLY A 4 -13.98 22.93 -8.59
C GLY A 4 -13.85 22.12 -9.88
N ARG A 5 -13.67 22.85 -10.99
CA ARG A 5 -13.50 22.30 -12.34
C ARG A 5 -12.19 22.80 -12.95
N ILE A 6 -11.31 21.87 -13.29
CA ILE A 6 -10.11 22.18 -14.07
C ILE A 6 -10.53 22.48 -15.51
N ARG A 7 -10.15 23.66 -16.01
CA ARG A 7 -10.44 24.11 -17.37
C ARG A 7 -9.33 23.72 -18.34
N SER A 8 -8.07 23.86 -17.93
CA SER A 8 -6.94 23.41 -18.73
C SER A 8 -5.70 23.12 -17.88
N ILE A 9 -4.84 22.24 -18.40
CA ILE A 9 -3.50 21.99 -17.87
C ILE A 9 -2.54 22.24 -19.03
N THR A 10 -1.59 23.15 -18.85
CA THR A 10 -0.56 23.47 -19.84
C THR A 10 0.81 23.15 -19.26
N ILE A 11 1.64 22.41 -20.02
CA ILE A 11 3.02 22.09 -19.64
C ILE A 11 3.96 22.75 -20.64
N ARG A 12 4.94 23.52 -20.17
CA ARG A 12 5.89 24.24 -21.03
C ARG A 12 7.23 24.49 -20.33
N PRO A 13 8.35 24.63 -21.06
CA PRO A 13 9.56 25.17 -20.47
C PRO A 13 9.31 26.60 -19.99
N LYS A 14 9.77 26.93 -18.80
CA LYS A 14 9.60 28.27 -18.25
C LYS A 14 10.44 29.26 -19.06
N GLN A 15 9.89 30.45 -19.29
CA GLN A 15 10.54 31.50 -20.06
C GLN A 15 10.79 32.71 -19.16
N SER A 16 12.03 33.18 -19.14
CA SER A 16 12.40 34.44 -18.48
C SER A 16 13.08 35.36 -19.48
N GLY A 17 12.47 36.54 -19.72
CA GLY A 17 13.04 37.55 -20.62
C GLY A 17 13.23 37.11 -22.08
N GLY A 18 12.45 36.14 -22.57
CA GLY A 18 12.54 35.63 -23.96
C GLY A 18 13.58 34.52 -24.17
N THR A 19 14.19 34.02 -23.10
CA THR A 19 15.08 32.84 -23.13
C THR A 19 14.42 31.71 -22.35
N PHE A 20 14.54 30.47 -22.83
CA PHE A 20 14.11 29.28 -22.08
C PHE A 20 15.03 29.09 -20.85
N SER A 21 14.44 28.86 -19.68
CA SER A 21 15.19 28.39 -18.50
C SER A 21 15.18 26.87 -18.44
N ASP A 22 16.09 26.30 -17.65
CA ASP A 22 16.17 24.84 -17.41
C ASP A 22 15.05 24.34 -16.47
N GLU A 23 13.95 25.07 -16.34
CA GLU A 23 12.82 24.77 -15.47
C GLU A 23 11.58 24.42 -16.31
N LEU A 24 10.78 23.47 -15.85
CA LEU A 24 9.49 23.14 -16.43
C LEU A 24 8.38 23.82 -15.65
N GLU A 25 7.45 24.46 -16.34
CA GLU A 25 6.27 25.10 -15.74
C GLU A 25 5.01 24.34 -16.15
N ILE A 26 4.25 23.90 -15.15
CA ILE A 26 2.89 23.38 -15.31
C ILE A 26 1.95 24.48 -14.84
N VAL A 27 1.02 24.88 -15.70
CA VAL A 27 -0.02 25.85 -15.39
C VAL A 27 -1.37 25.13 -15.40
N VAL A 28 -2.00 25.05 -14.24
CA VAL A 28 -3.36 24.53 -14.08
C VAL A 28 -4.31 25.71 -13.99
N ASP A 29 -5.18 25.83 -14.98
CA ASP A 29 -6.24 26.84 -15.04
C ASP A 29 -7.55 26.15 -14.65
N GLY A 30 -8.25 26.70 -13.67
CA GLY A 30 -9.48 26.14 -13.19
C GLY A 30 -10.44 27.19 -12.65
N GLU A 31 -11.64 26.72 -12.39
CA GLU A 31 -12.72 27.47 -11.80
C GLU A 31 -13.16 26.73 -10.56
N ILE A 32 -13.48 27.46 -9.51
CA ILE A 32 -13.93 26.86 -8.27
C ILE A 32 -15.44 27.02 -8.24
N ILE A 33 -16.17 25.94 -7.99
CA ILE A 33 -17.64 25.94 -8.04
C ILE A 33 -18.15 26.19 -6.62
N TRP A 34 -18.74 27.35 -6.36
CA TRP A 34 -19.22 27.76 -5.05
C TRP A 34 -20.73 28.02 -5.08
N ASP A 35 -21.52 27.01 -4.77
CA ASP A 35 -22.98 27.16 -4.68
C ASP A 35 -23.37 27.88 -3.37
N TRP A 36 -23.41 29.21 -3.42
CA TRP A 36 -24.00 30.05 -2.38
C TRP A 36 -25.39 30.51 -2.81
N THR A 37 -26.36 29.60 -2.72
CA THR A 37 -27.76 29.91 -2.96
C THR A 37 -28.41 30.53 -1.72
N ILE A 38 -28.77 31.81 -1.80
CA ILE A 38 -29.67 32.46 -0.83
C ILE A 38 -31.03 32.64 -1.50
N PHE A 39 -32.08 32.01 -0.94
CA PHE A 39 -33.44 32.01 -1.51
C PHE A 39 -33.52 31.51 -2.96
N GLY A 40 -32.67 30.54 -3.35
CA GLY A 40 -32.71 29.92 -4.69
C GLY A 40 -32.10 30.78 -5.80
N VAL A 41 -31.37 31.84 -5.45
CA VAL A 41 -30.57 32.64 -6.38
C VAL A 41 -29.10 32.50 -5.98
N ASP A 42 -28.28 32.07 -6.92
CA ASP A 42 -26.83 32.13 -6.81
C ASP A 42 -26.38 33.59 -6.94
N ILE A 43 -25.62 34.05 -5.95
CA ILE A 43 -25.29 35.47 -5.73
C ILE A 43 -23.80 35.75 -5.82
N THR A 44 -22.96 34.75 -6.10
CA THR A 44 -21.51 34.92 -6.22
C THR A 44 -20.97 34.31 -7.51
N PRO A 45 -20.18 35.05 -8.30
CA PRO A 45 -19.52 34.46 -9.46
C PRO A 45 -18.46 33.44 -9.01
N ASP A 46 -18.43 32.28 -9.67
CA ASP A 46 -17.42 31.23 -9.48
C ASP A 46 -16.02 31.80 -9.80
N PRO A 47 -15.07 31.73 -8.86
CA PRO A 47 -13.77 32.36 -9.06
C PRO A 47 -12.81 31.47 -9.87
N ASP A 48 -12.14 32.10 -10.84
CA ASP A 48 -11.06 31.48 -11.59
C ASP A 48 -9.73 31.51 -10.82
N PHE A 49 -8.95 30.44 -10.95
CA PHE A 49 -7.60 30.32 -10.40
C PHE A 49 -6.60 29.83 -11.44
N LYS A 50 -5.34 30.21 -11.25
CA LYS A 50 -4.17 29.69 -11.96
C LYS A 50 -3.14 29.22 -10.97
N LEU A 51 -2.92 27.92 -10.93
CA LEU A 51 -1.84 27.30 -10.17
C LEU A 51 -0.64 27.11 -11.10
N TYR A 52 0.48 27.72 -10.74
CA TYR A 52 1.77 27.54 -11.38
C TYR A 52 2.60 26.57 -10.56
N ILE A 53 3.04 25.47 -11.16
CA ILE A 53 3.96 24.52 -10.55
C ILE A 53 5.25 24.59 -11.38
N THR A 54 6.33 25.04 -10.76
CA THR A 54 7.67 25.03 -11.36
C THR A 54 8.43 23.80 -10.87
N ILE A 55 8.92 23.01 -11.81
CA ILE A 55 9.79 21.86 -11.58
C ILE A 55 11.21 22.25 -12.01
N THR A 56 12.13 22.27 -11.05
CA THR A 56 13.54 22.61 -11.29
C THR A 56 14.41 21.38 -11.11
N PRO A 57 15.21 21.00 -12.10
CA PRO A 57 16.11 19.87 -11.94
C PRO A 57 17.30 20.19 -11.04
N VAL A 58 17.53 19.35 -10.06
CA VAL A 58 18.68 19.39 -9.17
C VAL A 58 19.55 18.18 -9.44
N ILE A 59 20.74 18.42 -9.99
CA ILE A 59 21.70 17.35 -10.29
C ILE A 59 22.68 17.24 -9.12
N THR A 60 22.63 16.13 -8.40
CA THR A 60 23.59 15.82 -7.32
C THR A 60 24.30 14.52 -7.62
N ASN A 61 25.63 14.57 -7.80
CA ASN A 61 26.46 13.40 -8.13
C ASN A 61 26.06 12.63 -9.40
N GLY A 62 25.42 13.30 -10.36
CA GLY A 62 24.89 12.69 -11.58
C GLY A 62 23.50 12.07 -11.44
N ILE A 63 22.92 12.09 -10.23
CA ILE A 63 21.52 11.73 -10.00
C ILE A 63 20.69 12.99 -10.22
N ILE A 64 19.72 12.88 -11.13
CA ILE A 64 18.70 13.90 -11.30
C ILE A 64 17.69 13.75 -10.16
N SER A 65 17.54 14.81 -9.39
CA SER A 65 16.44 15.03 -8.45
C SER A 65 15.67 16.28 -8.90
N TRP A 66 14.52 16.53 -8.29
CA TRP A 66 13.63 17.61 -8.71
C TRP A 66 13.22 18.44 -7.50
N ASP A 67 13.37 19.75 -7.62
CA ASP A 67 12.82 20.71 -6.69
C ASP A 67 11.49 21.22 -7.24
N LEU A 68 10.50 21.33 -6.37
CA LEU A 68 9.13 21.70 -6.71
C LEU A 68 8.80 23.00 -6.00
N SER A 69 8.39 24.00 -6.78
CA SER A 69 7.81 25.24 -6.24
C SER A 69 6.45 25.48 -6.85
N TYR A 70 5.55 26.07 -6.08
CA TYR A 70 4.20 26.39 -6.53
C TYR A 70 3.86 27.85 -6.21
N ASP A 71 3.01 28.43 -7.05
CA ASP A 71 2.46 29.77 -6.90
C ASP A 71 0.99 29.75 -7.34
N LEU A 72 0.11 30.36 -6.56
CA LEU A 72 -1.34 30.33 -6.79
C LEU A 72 -1.84 31.75 -7.03
N ASP A 73 -2.30 31.98 -8.26
CA ASP A 73 -2.73 33.29 -8.74
C ASP A 73 -4.25 33.29 -8.98
N PHE A 74 -4.96 34.22 -8.34
CA PHE A 74 -6.40 34.37 -8.51
C PHE A 74 -6.76 35.50 -9.49
N ASP A 75 -7.94 35.40 -10.09
CA ASP A 75 -8.50 36.47 -10.93
C ASP A 75 -8.52 37.83 -10.18
N PRO A 76 -8.27 38.96 -10.88
CA PRO A 76 -8.42 40.31 -10.34
C PRO A 76 -9.70 40.58 -9.52
N VAL A 77 -10.82 39.88 -9.76
CA VAL A 77 -12.05 40.00 -8.94
C VAL A 77 -11.84 39.50 -7.49
N LEU A 78 -11.16 38.38 -7.30
CA LEU A 78 -10.85 37.85 -5.97
C LEU A 78 -9.75 38.67 -5.28
N LYS A 79 -8.75 39.15 -6.06
CA LYS A 79 -7.74 40.11 -5.59
C LYS A 79 -8.39 41.44 -5.17
N PHE A 80 -9.44 41.88 -5.85
CA PHE A 80 -10.22 43.07 -5.50
C PHE A 80 -11.00 42.86 -4.19
N LEU A 81 -11.68 41.73 -4.01
CA LEU A 81 -12.34 41.36 -2.75
C LEU A 81 -11.36 41.26 -1.57
N GLY A 82 -10.20 40.62 -1.76
CA GLY A 82 -9.11 40.56 -0.78
C GLY A 82 -8.55 41.94 -0.42
N ASN A 83 -8.33 42.81 -1.41
CA ASN A 83 -7.90 44.19 -1.18
C ASN A 83 -8.99 45.05 -0.50
N LEU A 84 -10.27 44.79 -0.77
CA LEU A 84 -11.40 45.48 -0.12
C LEU A 84 -11.55 45.04 1.35
N ILE A 85 -11.16 43.80 1.69
CA ILE A 85 -11.07 43.26 3.06
C ILE A 85 -9.87 43.86 3.80
N ILE A 86 -8.70 43.99 3.17
CA ILE A 86 -7.53 44.67 3.75
C ILE A 86 -7.84 46.16 3.98
N ALA A 87 -8.53 46.81 3.03
CA ALA A 87 -9.03 48.17 3.20
C ALA A 87 -10.10 48.27 4.30
N GLY A 88 -10.94 47.24 4.47
CA GLY A 88 -11.92 47.06 5.55
C GLY A 88 -11.27 46.91 6.94
N LEU A 89 -10.20 46.13 7.04
CA LEU A 89 -9.37 45.97 8.24
C LEU A 89 -8.63 47.28 8.60
N MET A 90 -8.13 48.00 7.59
CA MET A 90 -7.51 49.30 7.78
C MET A 90 -8.52 50.37 8.22
N THR A 91 -9.77 50.31 7.76
CA THR A 91 -10.84 51.22 8.22
C THR A 91 -11.35 50.87 9.63
N LEU A 92 -11.30 49.60 10.03
CA LEU A 92 -11.58 49.11 11.41
C LEU A 92 -10.64 49.71 12.46
N LEU A 93 -9.37 49.94 12.12
CA LEU A 93 -8.39 50.59 12.98
C LEU A 93 -8.68 52.09 13.22
N PHE A 94 -9.51 52.72 12.39
CA PHE A 94 -9.76 54.17 12.44
C PHE A 94 -11.23 54.60 12.60
N VAL A 95 -12.22 53.70 12.47
CA VAL A 95 -13.65 54.04 12.60
C VAL A 95 -14.43 52.94 13.38
N PRO A 96 -14.80 53.14 14.66
CA PRO A 96 -15.37 52.09 15.53
C PRO A 96 -16.84 51.73 15.28
N THR A 97 -17.51 52.31 14.28
CA THR A 97 -18.98 52.26 14.15
C THR A 97 -19.53 51.19 13.22
N LEU A 98 -18.68 50.44 12.51
CA LEU A 98 -19.11 49.32 11.66
C LEU A 98 -18.93 48.01 12.44
N GLY A 99 -20.01 47.58 13.11
CA GLY A 99 -20.02 46.47 14.06
C GLY A 99 -19.75 45.07 13.48
N TRP A 100 -20.08 44.06 14.30
CA TRP A 100 -19.79 42.62 14.23
C TRP A 100 -19.85 41.92 12.85
N GLY A 101 -20.52 42.51 11.84
CA GLY A 101 -20.52 41.99 10.46
C GLY A 101 -19.17 42.09 9.74
N SER A 102 -18.30 43.04 10.09
CA SER A 102 -16.97 43.21 9.47
C SER A 102 -15.95 42.14 9.91
N LEU A 103 -16.08 41.64 11.15
CA LEU A 103 -15.29 40.53 11.70
C LEU A 103 -15.65 39.18 11.05
N ILE A 104 -16.93 39.00 10.70
CA ILE A 104 -17.42 37.80 10.02
C ILE A 104 -16.90 37.79 8.57
N VAL A 105 -16.99 38.91 7.84
CA VAL A 105 -16.49 38.99 6.46
C VAL A 105 -14.96 38.91 6.37
N GLY A 106 -14.23 39.54 7.31
CA GLY A 106 -12.76 39.47 7.37
C GLY A 106 -12.22 38.12 7.86
N GLY A 107 -12.87 37.52 8.85
CA GLY A 107 -12.53 36.18 9.34
C GLY A 107 -12.78 35.12 8.27
N ILE A 108 -13.94 35.18 7.60
CA ILE A 108 -14.30 34.29 6.50
C ILE A 108 -13.32 34.45 5.33
N GLY A 109 -13.01 35.67 4.88
CA GLY A 109 -12.07 35.91 3.79
C GLY A 109 -10.65 35.35 4.03
N CYS A 110 -10.12 35.47 5.26
CA CYS A 110 -8.83 34.88 5.60
C CYS A 110 -8.90 33.35 5.71
N SER A 111 -9.94 32.77 6.31
CA SER A 111 -10.13 31.31 6.34
C SER A 111 -10.41 30.71 4.96
N LEU A 112 -10.96 31.50 4.02
CA LEU A 112 -11.14 31.10 2.62
C LEU A 112 -9.81 31.04 1.88
N LEU A 113 -8.97 32.08 1.98
CA LEU A 113 -7.65 32.08 1.33
C LEU A 113 -6.72 30.98 1.89
N TYR A 114 -6.64 30.83 3.22
CA TYR A 114 -5.84 29.78 3.85
C TYR A 114 -6.46 28.38 3.68
N GLY A 115 -7.78 28.27 3.78
CA GLY A 115 -8.48 26.99 3.58
C GLY A 115 -8.41 26.52 2.13
N MET A 116 -8.38 27.40 1.13
CA MET A 116 -8.27 26.96 -0.27
C MET A 116 -6.87 26.47 -0.63
N GLU A 117 -5.82 26.98 0.01
CA GLU A 117 -4.46 26.46 -0.10
C GLU A 117 -4.39 25.02 0.46
N GLU A 118 -4.94 24.80 1.66
CA GLU A 118 -4.98 23.49 2.33
C GLU A 118 -5.95 22.49 1.63
N TRP A 119 -7.00 22.94 0.94
CA TRP A 119 -8.04 22.06 0.36
C TRP A 119 -7.91 21.82 -1.16
N ILE A 120 -7.17 22.66 -1.89
CA ILE A 120 -6.93 22.49 -3.33
C ILE A 120 -5.48 22.09 -3.58
N VAL A 121 -4.51 22.77 -2.95
CA VAL A 121 -3.08 22.54 -3.24
C VAL A 121 -2.59 21.25 -2.58
N GLU A 122 -2.89 21.02 -1.29
CA GLU A 122 -2.42 19.81 -0.59
C GLU A 122 -3.00 18.50 -1.16
N PRO A 123 -4.30 18.38 -1.49
CA PRO A 123 -4.84 17.15 -2.06
C PRO A 123 -4.40 16.90 -3.50
N LEU A 124 -4.14 17.94 -4.31
CA LEU A 124 -3.56 17.79 -5.65
C LEU A 124 -2.08 17.36 -5.59
N ILE A 125 -1.34 17.79 -4.56
CA ILE A 125 0.04 17.32 -4.30
C ILE A 125 0.01 15.88 -3.77
N ALA A 126 -0.83 15.58 -2.78
CA ALA A 126 -0.97 14.26 -2.16
C ALA A 126 -1.49 13.20 -3.14
N ASN A 127 -2.42 13.55 -4.04
CA ASN A 127 -2.94 12.61 -5.05
C ASN A 127 -2.16 12.63 -6.39
N GLY A 128 -1.10 13.43 -6.51
CA GLY A 128 -0.54 13.78 -7.83
C GLY A 128 0.97 13.74 -7.99
N ILE A 129 1.77 14.16 -6.99
CA ILE A 129 3.23 14.33 -7.16
C ILE A 129 4.03 14.01 -5.87
N GLY A 130 3.39 13.96 -4.70
CA GLY A 130 4.09 13.89 -3.39
C GLY A 130 4.07 12.56 -2.65
N ASP A 131 3.22 11.60 -3.02
CA ASP A 131 3.08 10.35 -2.25
C ASP A 131 3.84 9.19 -2.90
N SER A 132 4.88 8.74 -2.21
CA SER A 132 5.79 7.66 -2.62
C SER A 132 5.19 6.26 -2.44
N ALA A 133 3.86 6.16 -2.40
CA ALA A 133 3.14 4.92 -2.10
C ALA A 133 2.02 4.56 -3.10
N GLY A 134 1.80 5.35 -4.17
CA GLY A 134 0.62 5.14 -5.03
C GLY A 134 0.80 5.35 -6.54
N MET A 135 2.00 5.64 -7.05
CA MET A 135 2.24 5.71 -8.49
C MET A 135 3.43 4.84 -8.88
N ASP A 136 3.15 3.65 -9.42
CA ASP A 136 4.18 2.77 -10.00
C ASP A 136 4.82 3.33 -11.29
N THR A 137 4.43 4.53 -11.74
CA THR A 137 5.15 5.29 -12.75
C THR A 137 4.94 6.79 -12.53
N SER A 138 5.93 7.49 -11.98
CA SER A 138 5.97 8.95 -12.04
C SER A 138 6.26 9.39 -13.49
N PHE A 139 5.78 10.57 -13.93
CA PHE A 139 6.28 11.20 -15.17
C PHE A 139 7.83 11.24 -15.20
N LEU A 140 8.44 11.30 -14.02
CA LEU A 140 9.88 11.32 -13.82
C LEU A 140 10.56 9.97 -14.15
N ASP A 141 9.83 8.84 -14.05
CA ASP A 141 10.30 7.51 -14.47
C ASP A 141 10.23 7.30 -15.99
N SER A 142 9.50 8.17 -16.71
CA SER A 142 9.41 8.13 -18.17
C SER A 142 10.63 8.70 -18.90
N ILE A 143 11.54 9.36 -18.16
CA ILE A 143 12.79 9.87 -18.71
C ILE A 143 13.80 8.69 -18.75
N PRO A 144 14.30 8.27 -19.93
CA PRO A 144 15.17 7.10 -20.05
C PRO A 144 16.60 7.40 -19.58
N ASN A 145 16.76 7.68 -18.29
CA ASN A 145 18.06 7.91 -17.63
C ASN A 145 18.59 6.65 -16.91
N ARG A 146 17.79 5.58 -16.83
CA ARG A 146 18.13 4.29 -16.24
C ARG A 146 17.73 3.16 -17.19
N LEU A 147 18.61 2.17 -17.32
CA LEU A 147 18.35 0.94 -18.07
C LEU A 147 18.75 -0.26 -17.21
N THR A 148 17.77 -1.06 -16.81
CA THR A 148 18.02 -2.34 -16.13
C THR A 148 18.57 -3.35 -17.13
N ILE A 149 19.78 -3.85 -16.86
CA ILE A 149 20.43 -4.88 -17.68
C ILE A 149 20.02 -6.27 -17.19
N GLU A 150 20.05 -6.45 -15.88
CA GLU A 150 19.82 -7.73 -15.24
C GLU A 150 19.14 -7.48 -13.90
N SER A 151 18.20 -8.36 -13.54
CA SER A 151 17.61 -8.41 -12.21
C SER A 151 17.92 -9.79 -11.63
N ARG A 152 18.51 -9.82 -10.43
CA ARG A 152 18.90 -11.06 -9.74
C ARG A 152 18.53 -11.01 -8.28
N ARG A 153 18.29 -12.18 -7.70
CA ARG A 153 17.90 -12.31 -6.29
C ARG A 153 18.92 -13.14 -5.53
N TRP A 154 19.94 -12.47 -4.97
CA TRP A 154 20.94 -13.11 -4.11
C TRP A 154 20.64 -12.97 -2.61
N ASP A 155 19.64 -12.16 -2.27
CA ASP A 155 19.13 -11.98 -0.92
C ASP A 155 17.65 -12.41 -0.88
N PRO A 156 17.21 -13.16 0.13
CA PRO A 156 15.84 -13.63 0.21
C PRO A 156 14.83 -12.48 0.32
N PHE A 157 15.25 -11.29 0.74
CA PHE A 157 14.36 -10.15 1.01
C PHE A 157 14.20 -9.18 -0.16
N TYR A 158 15.09 -9.19 -1.15
CA TYR A 158 15.04 -8.23 -2.26
C TYR A 158 15.71 -8.74 -3.54
N PHE A 159 15.22 -8.23 -4.68
CA PHE A 159 15.92 -8.28 -5.96
C PHE A 159 16.91 -7.13 -6.05
N THR A 160 18.04 -7.37 -6.68
CA THR A 160 18.97 -6.33 -7.11
C THR A 160 18.80 -6.12 -8.60
N ASP A 161 18.40 -4.91 -8.98
CA ASP A 161 18.35 -4.48 -10.37
C ASP A 161 19.69 -3.81 -10.72
N HIS A 162 20.48 -4.45 -11.58
CA HIS A 162 21.73 -3.88 -12.11
C HIS A 162 21.40 -2.96 -13.25
N GLN A 163 21.69 -1.69 -13.06
CA GLN A 163 21.30 -0.64 -13.98
C GLN A 163 22.53 0.03 -14.58
N ILE A 164 22.44 0.38 -15.87
CA ILE A 164 23.23 1.50 -16.39
C ILE A 164 22.41 2.76 -16.17
N VAL A 165 22.99 3.70 -15.43
CA VAL A 165 22.41 5.01 -15.17
C VAL A 165 23.22 6.05 -15.91
N ALA A 166 22.53 6.96 -16.57
CA ALA A 166 23.14 8.18 -17.09
C ALA A 166 23.41 9.12 -15.92
N ALA A 167 24.66 9.18 -15.46
CA ALA A 167 25.12 10.19 -14.52
C ALA A 167 25.12 11.54 -15.24
N THR A 168 24.01 12.27 -15.11
CA THR A 168 23.74 13.49 -15.86
C THR A 168 24.65 14.62 -15.39
N ASP A 169 25.36 15.25 -16.32
CA ASP A 169 26.20 16.43 -16.11
C ASP A 169 25.44 17.73 -16.44
N GLY A 170 24.35 17.63 -17.21
CA GLY A 170 23.50 18.76 -17.56
C GLY A 170 22.18 18.31 -18.18
N MET A 171 21.11 19.07 -17.92
CA MET A 171 19.78 18.84 -18.46
C MET A 171 19.12 20.17 -18.82
N ALA A 172 18.41 20.20 -19.94
CA ALA A 172 17.75 21.40 -20.43
C ALA A 172 16.40 21.05 -21.04
N PHE A 173 15.37 21.83 -20.66
CA PHE A 173 14.07 21.80 -21.32
C PHE A 173 14.08 22.79 -22.49
N ARG A 174 13.65 22.32 -23.66
CA ARG A 174 13.50 23.13 -24.87
C ARG A 174 12.08 22.98 -25.42
N ASP A 175 11.71 23.90 -26.30
CA ASP A 175 10.48 23.83 -27.09
C ASP A 175 10.36 22.53 -27.91
N THR A 176 11.48 21.93 -28.31
CA THR A 176 11.54 20.66 -29.04
C THR A 176 11.59 19.42 -28.15
N GLY A 177 11.69 19.57 -26.82
CA GLY A 177 11.72 18.46 -25.87
C GLY A 177 12.83 18.56 -24.80
N LEU A 178 13.12 17.42 -24.17
CA LEU A 178 14.12 17.30 -23.11
C LEU A 178 15.47 16.84 -23.68
N GLY A 179 16.54 17.56 -23.36
CA GLY A 179 17.91 17.12 -23.64
C GLY A 179 18.70 16.94 -22.35
N PHE A 180 19.48 15.86 -22.25
CA PHE A 180 20.42 15.64 -21.16
C PHE A 180 21.75 15.11 -21.69
N SER A 181 22.84 15.45 -20.99
CA SER A 181 24.18 14.93 -21.25
C SER A 181 24.75 14.34 -19.98
N GLY A 182 25.56 13.28 -20.09
CA GLY A 182 26.15 12.63 -18.92
C GLY A 182 27.02 11.43 -19.27
N GLN A 183 27.53 10.76 -18.26
CA GLN A 183 28.33 9.53 -18.38
C GLN A 183 27.50 8.31 -17.98
N ALA A 184 27.66 7.19 -18.67
CA ALA A 184 27.10 5.92 -18.23
C ALA A 184 27.85 5.42 -17.00
N LYS A 185 27.13 5.12 -15.91
CA LYS A 185 27.64 4.47 -14.70
C LYS A 185 26.83 3.21 -14.40
N LEU A 186 27.48 2.24 -13.77
CA LEU A 186 26.79 1.08 -13.21
C LEU A 186 26.23 1.47 -11.84
N ASP A 187 24.95 1.21 -11.63
CA ASP A 187 24.25 1.38 -10.35
C ASP A 187 23.51 0.10 -9.98
N ARG A 188 23.08 0.01 -8.72
CA ARG A 188 22.28 -1.08 -8.21
C ARG A 188 21.14 -0.52 -7.39
N VAL A 189 19.94 -0.98 -7.69
CA VAL A 189 18.75 -0.62 -6.92
C VAL A 189 18.17 -1.89 -6.32
N ALA A 190 17.92 -1.85 -5.02
CA ALA A 190 17.20 -2.93 -4.34
C ALA A 190 15.70 -2.75 -4.53
N ARG A 191 15.02 -3.85 -4.84
CA ARG A 191 13.56 -3.93 -4.90
C ARG A 191 13.12 -5.05 -3.98
N PHE A 192 12.53 -4.69 -2.85
CA PHE A 192 12.09 -5.68 -1.87
C PHE A 192 11.04 -6.63 -2.47
N VAL A 193 11.05 -7.86 -1.96
CA VAL A 193 10.07 -8.88 -2.29
C VAL A 193 8.82 -8.62 -1.46
N THR A 194 7.62 -8.72 -2.05
CA THR A 194 6.38 -8.23 -1.44
C THR A 194 5.62 -9.28 -0.64
N HIS A 195 5.87 -10.57 -0.87
CA HIS A 195 5.14 -11.68 -0.22
C HIS A 195 5.76 -12.17 1.10
N ILE A 196 6.74 -11.45 1.64
CA ILE A 196 7.39 -11.82 2.90
C ILE A 196 6.46 -11.52 4.07
N VAL A 197 6.44 -12.43 5.05
CA VAL A 197 5.71 -12.26 6.32
C VAL A 197 6.63 -12.59 7.48
N ALA A 198 6.55 -11.84 8.58
CA ALA A 198 7.18 -12.24 9.84
C ALA A 198 6.29 -13.28 10.51
N ARG A 199 6.85 -14.44 10.86
CA ARG A 199 6.10 -15.59 11.41
C ARG A 199 6.21 -15.71 12.91
N THR A 200 7.42 -15.51 13.44
CA THR A 200 7.73 -15.70 14.86
C THR A 200 8.83 -14.74 15.26
N GLU A 201 8.81 -14.34 16.53
CA GLU A 201 9.88 -13.59 17.15
C GLU A 201 11.02 -14.50 17.61
N GLU A 202 12.22 -13.94 17.68
CA GLU A 202 13.37 -14.59 18.31
C GLU A 202 13.66 -13.89 19.62
N ARG A 203 13.63 -14.65 20.73
CA ARG A 203 13.85 -14.16 22.09
C ARG A 203 15.22 -14.59 22.62
N ASN A 204 15.84 -13.73 23.42
CA ASN A 204 17.04 -14.08 24.18
C ASN A 204 16.70 -14.86 25.46
N GLY A 205 17.74 -15.24 26.23
CA GLY A 205 17.56 -15.99 27.48
C GLY A 205 16.83 -15.24 28.60
N ASP A 206 16.67 -13.92 28.47
CA ASP A 206 15.93 -13.07 29.41
C ASP A 206 14.48 -12.82 28.94
N GLY A 207 14.08 -13.42 27.81
CA GLY A 207 12.75 -13.28 27.22
C GLY A 207 12.56 -12.04 26.34
N GLU A 208 13.59 -11.23 26.11
CA GLU A 208 13.47 -10.04 25.26
C GLU A 208 13.55 -10.41 23.77
N ILE A 209 12.76 -9.73 22.94
CA ILE A 209 12.79 -9.88 21.48
C ILE A 209 14.08 -9.28 20.91
N ILE A 210 14.89 -10.12 20.27
CA ILE A 210 16.16 -9.74 19.63
C ILE A 210 16.09 -9.75 18.10
N GLY A 211 15.10 -10.43 17.52
CA GLY A 211 14.94 -10.54 16.07
C GLY A 211 13.58 -11.10 15.67
N LEU A 212 13.37 -11.22 14.37
CA LEU A 212 12.18 -11.83 13.78
C LEU A 212 12.59 -12.87 12.74
N ARG A 213 11.78 -13.91 12.61
CA ARG A 213 11.89 -14.92 11.56
C ARG A 213 10.86 -14.64 10.48
N TYR A 214 11.35 -14.45 9.27
CA TYR A 214 10.53 -14.16 8.12
C TYR A 214 10.39 -15.38 7.21
N ARG A 215 9.15 -15.67 6.79
CA ARG A 215 8.86 -16.68 5.77
C ARG A 215 8.96 -16.07 4.39
N VAL A 216 9.69 -16.77 3.53
CA VAL A 216 9.91 -16.39 2.12
C VAL A 216 9.39 -17.51 1.23
N LYS A 217 8.12 -17.41 0.82
CA LYS A 217 7.35 -18.46 0.13
C LYS A 217 8.09 -19.08 -1.06
N ASP A 218 8.64 -18.24 -1.92
CA ASP A 218 9.26 -18.62 -3.19
C ASP A 218 10.76 -18.95 -3.09
N HIS A 219 11.25 -19.29 -1.89
CA HIS A 219 12.65 -19.66 -1.65
C HIS A 219 13.22 -20.61 -2.71
N THR A 220 12.47 -21.67 -3.04
CA THR A 220 12.91 -22.75 -3.94
C THR A 220 13.29 -22.25 -5.33
N ASN A 221 12.65 -21.17 -5.80
CA ASN A 221 12.92 -20.59 -7.12
C ASN A 221 14.29 -19.88 -7.20
N SER A 222 14.89 -19.53 -6.06
CA SER A 222 16.13 -18.75 -6.01
C SER A 222 17.17 -19.34 -5.03
N ALA A 223 16.94 -20.56 -4.53
CA ALA A 223 17.80 -21.20 -3.53
C ALA A 223 19.28 -21.26 -3.95
N ASN A 224 19.55 -21.56 -5.23
CA ASN A 224 20.91 -21.58 -5.77
C ASN A 224 21.56 -20.19 -5.78
N ASP A 225 20.80 -19.14 -6.06
CA ASP A 225 21.32 -17.76 -6.11
C ASP A 225 21.64 -17.24 -4.69
N PHE A 226 20.96 -17.73 -3.66
CA PHE A 226 21.30 -17.39 -2.27
C PHE A 226 22.64 -17.97 -1.82
N VAL A 227 23.10 -19.05 -2.44
CA VAL A 227 24.38 -19.70 -2.10
C VAL A 227 25.53 -19.14 -2.93
N ASN A 228 25.30 -18.92 -4.23
CA ASN A 228 26.35 -18.53 -5.16
C ASN A 228 26.76 -17.06 -4.98
N HIS A 229 28.08 -16.82 -4.90
CA HIS A 229 28.64 -15.48 -4.72
C HIS A 229 29.55 -15.10 -5.88
N PHE A 230 29.26 -13.97 -6.53
CA PHE A 230 29.99 -13.47 -7.69
C PHE A 230 30.42 -12.01 -7.51
N ALA A 231 31.34 -11.55 -8.36
CA ALA A 231 31.66 -10.13 -8.47
C ALA A 231 30.42 -9.39 -9.00
N GLY A 232 29.75 -8.61 -8.15
CA GLY A 232 28.50 -7.94 -8.50
C GLY A 232 27.31 -8.31 -7.62
N THR A 233 27.44 -9.36 -6.82
CA THR A 233 26.42 -9.75 -5.85
C THR A 233 26.18 -8.62 -4.84
N ASP A 234 24.92 -8.26 -4.66
CA ASP A 234 24.44 -7.40 -3.58
C ASP A 234 23.51 -8.24 -2.69
N ARG A 235 23.99 -8.54 -1.49
CA ARG A 235 23.25 -9.25 -0.44
C ARG A 235 23.79 -8.83 0.91
N GLU A 236 22.93 -8.82 1.91
CA GLU A 236 23.32 -8.55 3.30
C GLU A 236 23.41 -9.86 4.10
N SER A 237 23.80 -9.79 5.37
CA SER A 237 23.80 -10.96 6.26
C SER A 237 22.37 -11.45 6.48
N PHE A 238 22.17 -12.77 6.42
CA PHE A 238 20.94 -13.43 6.79
C PHE A 238 21.25 -14.86 7.24
N THR A 239 20.41 -15.42 8.10
CA THR A 239 20.51 -16.81 8.54
C THR A 239 19.26 -17.56 8.14
N GLN A 240 19.39 -18.62 7.33
CA GLN A 240 18.27 -19.52 7.07
C GLN A 240 18.03 -20.40 8.29
N VAL A 241 16.78 -20.46 8.72
CA VAL A 241 16.31 -21.34 9.79
C VAL A 241 15.40 -22.37 9.14
N THR A 242 15.75 -23.64 9.31
CA THR A 242 14.89 -24.76 8.94
C THR A 242 14.29 -25.35 10.20
N ASN A 243 12.97 -25.50 10.24
CA ASN A 243 12.29 -26.32 11.24
C ASN A 243 11.44 -27.38 10.52
N ASP A 244 10.89 -28.34 11.27
CA ASP A 244 10.16 -29.48 10.70
C ASP A 244 8.85 -29.07 9.99
N ALA A 245 8.35 -27.85 10.20
CA ALA A 245 7.07 -27.35 9.65
C ALA A 245 7.24 -26.36 8.47
N GLU A 246 8.35 -25.60 8.43
CA GLU A 246 8.61 -24.52 7.47
C GLU A 246 10.11 -24.49 7.11
N THR A 247 10.40 -24.74 5.84
CA THR A 247 11.78 -24.84 5.32
C THR A 247 12.35 -23.51 4.81
N ASN A 248 11.52 -22.47 4.77
CA ASN A 248 11.77 -21.20 4.11
C ASN A 248 11.76 -20.00 5.08
N LEU A 249 12.21 -20.23 6.32
CA LEU A 249 12.36 -19.18 7.33
C LEU A 249 13.75 -18.57 7.31
N TYR A 250 13.81 -17.27 7.54
CA TYR A 250 15.03 -16.48 7.61
C TYR A 250 15.02 -15.59 8.83
N ALA A 251 16.02 -15.75 9.71
CA ALA A 251 16.20 -14.93 10.89
C ALA A 251 16.96 -13.65 10.54
N LEU A 252 16.43 -12.53 11.03
CA LEU A 252 17.08 -11.21 11.03
C LEU A 252 16.99 -10.62 12.44
N ASP A 253 18.07 -9.99 12.90
CA ASP A 253 18.02 -9.22 14.13
C ASP A 253 17.29 -7.87 13.94
N LEU A 254 16.86 -7.24 15.03
CA LEU A 254 16.11 -5.97 14.94
C LEU A 254 16.92 -4.82 14.30
N ALA A 255 18.25 -4.84 14.37
CA ALA A 255 19.10 -3.81 13.78
C ALA A 255 19.22 -4.02 12.26
N GLU A 256 19.38 -5.26 11.80
CA GLU A 256 19.35 -5.68 10.41
C GLU A 256 18.00 -5.35 9.77
N ILE A 257 16.89 -5.63 10.46
CA ILE A 257 15.54 -5.32 9.96
C ILE A 257 15.39 -3.81 9.73
N THR A 258 15.69 -2.99 10.75
CA THR A 258 15.54 -1.54 10.64
C THR A 258 16.50 -0.92 9.61
N GLY A 259 17.72 -1.44 9.51
CA GLY A 259 18.70 -1.04 8.50
C GLY A 259 18.23 -1.37 7.08
N ARG A 260 17.72 -2.59 6.85
CA ARG A 260 17.18 -3.01 5.55
C ARG A 260 15.95 -2.20 5.15
N ILE A 261 15.05 -1.89 6.09
CA ILE A 261 13.88 -1.02 5.85
C ILE A 261 14.35 0.39 5.44
N ALA A 262 15.31 0.98 6.17
CA ALA A 262 15.83 2.31 5.86
C ALA A 262 16.48 2.39 4.47
N ASN A 263 17.02 1.27 3.98
CA ASN A 263 17.66 1.15 2.67
C ASN A 263 16.71 0.63 1.56
N GLY A 264 15.42 0.46 1.82
CA GLY A 264 14.46 -0.05 0.83
C GLY A 264 14.65 -1.52 0.45
N LYS A 265 15.33 -2.31 1.28
CA LYS A 265 15.67 -3.72 1.05
C LYS A 265 14.74 -4.71 1.74
N LEU A 266 13.80 -4.22 2.54
CA LEU A 266 12.80 -5.01 3.25
C LEU A 266 11.49 -4.24 3.30
N ILE A 267 10.36 -4.97 3.22
CA ILE A 267 9.03 -4.37 3.31
C ILE A 267 8.88 -3.63 4.65
N PRO A 268 8.57 -2.33 4.65
CA PRO A 268 8.18 -1.62 5.86
C PRO A 268 6.73 -1.90 6.22
N ARG A 269 6.40 -1.87 7.52
CA ARG A 269 5.03 -1.81 8.05
C ARG A 269 4.10 -2.89 7.49
N ILE A 270 4.53 -4.15 7.58
CA ILE A 270 3.68 -5.27 7.20
C ILE A 270 2.39 -5.19 8.03
N LEU A 271 1.23 -5.19 7.37
CA LEU A 271 -0.07 -5.05 8.01
C LEU A 271 -0.48 -6.38 8.65
N TYR A 272 -0.75 -6.34 9.95
CA TYR A 272 -1.27 -7.45 10.73
C TYR A 272 -2.66 -7.10 11.27
N LEU A 273 -3.59 -8.04 11.14
CA LEU A 273 -4.88 -8.01 11.80
C LEU A 273 -4.76 -8.78 13.12
N ALA A 274 -5.19 -8.19 14.24
CA ALA A 274 -5.39 -9.00 15.43
C ALA A 274 -6.59 -9.91 15.24
N GLN A 275 -6.42 -11.17 15.58
CA GLN A 275 -7.49 -12.18 15.51
C GLN A 275 -7.94 -12.55 16.92
N ASN A 276 -6.99 -12.82 17.82
CA ASN A 276 -7.28 -13.20 19.20
C ASN A 276 -6.53 -12.31 20.17
N VAL A 277 -7.13 -12.07 21.33
CA VAL A 277 -6.52 -11.28 22.39
C VAL A 277 -6.67 -12.01 23.71
N HIS A 278 -5.57 -12.18 24.43
CA HIS A 278 -5.58 -12.74 25.78
C HIS A 278 -5.68 -11.59 26.79
N ILE A 279 -6.76 -11.58 27.56
CA ILE A 279 -7.02 -10.56 28.59
C ILE A 279 -6.93 -11.21 29.97
N LYS A 280 -6.04 -10.71 30.82
CA LYS A 280 -5.88 -11.13 32.21
C LYS A 280 -5.89 -9.92 33.13
N ASP A 281 -6.64 -10.01 34.23
CA ASP A 281 -6.78 -8.93 35.21
C ASP A 281 -7.19 -7.56 34.59
N ASN A 282 -8.00 -7.57 33.52
CA ASN A 282 -8.40 -6.40 32.72
C ASN A 282 -7.23 -5.71 31.96
N GLN A 283 -6.17 -6.46 31.66
CA GLN A 283 -5.08 -6.00 30.79
C GLN A 283 -4.90 -6.98 29.65
N VAL A 284 -4.54 -6.46 28.48
CA VAL A 284 -4.12 -7.30 27.36
C VAL A 284 -2.74 -7.86 27.70
N GLU A 285 -2.64 -9.17 27.82
CA GLU A 285 -1.39 -9.89 28.06
C GLU A 285 -0.71 -10.20 26.73
N GLU A 286 -1.47 -10.71 25.75
CA GLU A 286 -0.96 -11.14 24.44
C GLU A 286 -1.95 -10.79 23.31
N ILE A 287 -1.41 -10.56 22.11
CA ILE A 287 -2.19 -10.32 20.90
C ILE A 287 -1.73 -11.30 19.82
N ALA A 288 -2.63 -12.15 19.35
CA ALA A 288 -2.35 -13.04 18.23
C ALA A 288 -2.79 -12.34 16.94
N ALA A 289 -1.86 -12.19 15.99
CA ALA A 289 -2.10 -11.44 14.77
C ALA A 289 -1.65 -12.20 13.52
N ILE A 290 -2.32 -11.95 12.40
CA ILE A 290 -2.09 -12.59 11.11
C ILE A 290 -2.18 -11.54 9.98
N THR A 291 -1.46 -11.75 8.88
CA THR A 291 -1.60 -10.89 7.70
C THR A 291 -2.78 -11.34 6.82
N ASN A 292 -3.42 -10.41 6.09
CA ASN A 292 -4.46 -10.77 5.10
C ASN A 292 -3.97 -11.82 4.10
N ARG A 293 -2.71 -11.72 3.70
CA ARG A 293 -2.10 -12.68 2.78
C ARG A 293 -2.07 -14.09 3.35
N GLU A 294 -1.77 -14.23 4.64
CA GLU A 294 -1.77 -15.55 5.29
C GLU A 294 -3.20 -16.07 5.41
N VAL A 295 -4.20 -15.21 5.63
CA VAL A 295 -5.62 -15.59 5.59
C VAL A 295 -5.99 -16.10 4.18
N ASP A 296 -5.66 -15.36 3.13
CA ASP A 296 -5.92 -15.77 1.74
C ASP A 296 -5.24 -17.11 1.41
N GLU A 297 -4.04 -17.35 1.94
CA GLU A 297 -3.33 -18.63 1.77
C GLU A 297 -4.01 -19.78 2.52
N ILE A 298 -4.57 -19.53 3.70
CA ILE A 298 -5.33 -20.53 4.44
C ILE A 298 -6.62 -20.87 3.69
N ILE A 299 -7.34 -19.86 3.18
CA ILE A 299 -8.56 -20.06 2.39
C ILE A 299 -8.27 -20.93 1.17
N ASN A 300 -7.27 -20.56 0.36
CA ASN A 300 -6.93 -21.32 -0.84
C ASN A 300 -6.55 -22.77 -0.49
N ARG A 301 -5.77 -22.99 0.57
CA ARG A 301 -5.42 -24.34 1.00
C ARG A 301 -6.65 -25.14 1.44
N LEU A 302 -7.57 -24.54 2.20
CA LEU A 302 -8.80 -25.22 2.63
C LEU A 302 -9.68 -25.61 1.45
N ILE A 303 -9.76 -24.73 0.43
CA ILE A 303 -10.48 -25.02 -0.82
C ILE A 303 -9.78 -26.16 -1.57
N ASP A 304 -8.47 -26.07 -1.81
CA ASP A 304 -7.68 -27.10 -2.50
C ASP A 304 -7.80 -28.46 -1.80
N ASP A 305 -7.66 -28.49 -0.46
CA ASP A 305 -7.79 -29.69 0.36
C ASP A 305 -9.21 -30.28 0.26
N PHE A 306 -10.26 -29.44 0.26
CA PHE A 306 -11.65 -29.87 0.12
C PHE A 306 -11.92 -30.47 -1.27
N GLU A 307 -11.51 -29.79 -2.34
CA GLU A 307 -11.67 -30.27 -3.72
C GLU A 307 -10.99 -31.62 -3.91
N GLU A 308 -9.75 -31.80 -3.43
CA GLU A 308 -9.02 -33.07 -3.55
C GLU A 308 -9.74 -34.22 -2.81
N VAL A 309 -10.21 -33.97 -1.59
CA VAL A 309 -10.96 -34.97 -0.81
C VAL A 309 -12.28 -35.30 -1.51
N LYS A 310 -13.01 -34.28 -1.97
CA LYS A 310 -14.33 -34.45 -2.59
C LYS A 310 -14.25 -35.18 -3.93
N GLU A 311 -13.27 -34.84 -4.77
CA GLU A 311 -13.00 -35.56 -6.01
C GLU A 311 -12.74 -37.05 -5.71
N THR A 312 -11.90 -37.34 -4.71
CA THR A 312 -11.58 -38.70 -4.29
C THR A 312 -12.82 -39.46 -3.80
N GLU A 313 -13.70 -38.81 -3.03
CA GLU A 313 -14.96 -39.38 -2.58
C GLU A 313 -15.90 -39.73 -3.74
N ILE A 314 -16.12 -38.78 -4.67
CA ILE A 314 -17.01 -38.96 -5.83
C ILE A 314 -16.49 -40.09 -6.72
N ARG A 315 -15.17 -40.13 -6.99
CA ARG A 315 -14.57 -41.23 -7.74
C ARG A 315 -14.76 -42.58 -7.04
N ALA A 316 -14.68 -42.60 -5.71
CA ALA A 316 -14.87 -43.85 -4.95
C ALA A 316 -16.33 -44.33 -4.90
N SER A 317 -17.33 -43.43 -4.91
CA SER A 317 -18.75 -43.78 -4.80
C SER A 317 -19.45 -43.94 -6.14
N ASP A 318 -19.17 -43.05 -7.10
CA ASP A 318 -20.07 -42.80 -8.23
C ASP A 318 -19.37 -42.85 -9.61
N GLU A 319 -18.07 -43.14 -9.68
CA GLU A 319 -17.31 -43.17 -10.95
C GLU A 319 -17.98 -44.04 -12.03
N ASP A 320 -18.40 -45.27 -11.68
CA ASP A 320 -19.03 -46.18 -12.64
C ASP A 320 -20.34 -45.59 -13.20
N VAL A 321 -21.13 -44.92 -12.36
CA VAL A 321 -22.42 -44.31 -12.76
C VAL A 321 -22.18 -43.11 -13.65
N LEU A 322 -21.28 -42.20 -13.23
CA LEU A 322 -20.94 -41.00 -13.99
C LEU A 322 -20.28 -41.33 -15.33
N ARG A 323 -19.52 -42.42 -15.38
CA ARG A 323 -18.90 -42.91 -16.62
C ARG A 323 -19.94 -43.45 -17.60
N ASP A 324 -20.95 -44.18 -17.12
CA ASP A 324 -22.05 -44.64 -17.95
C ASP A 324 -22.87 -43.46 -18.49
N GLU A 325 -23.17 -42.45 -17.64
CA GLU A 325 -23.84 -41.22 -18.07
C GLU A 325 -23.03 -40.42 -19.10
N ALA A 326 -21.72 -40.29 -18.89
CA ALA A 326 -20.81 -39.63 -19.84
C ALA A 326 -20.80 -40.34 -21.20
N LEU A 327 -20.84 -41.68 -21.20
CA LEU A 327 -20.90 -42.48 -22.41
C LEU A 327 -22.24 -42.26 -23.14
N GLU A 328 -23.36 -42.31 -22.43
CA GLU A 328 -24.69 -42.09 -23.02
C GLU A 328 -24.81 -40.69 -23.66
N GLU A 329 -24.36 -39.64 -22.97
CA GLU A 329 -24.35 -38.28 -23.52
C GLU A 329 -23.49 -38.15 -24.78
N LEU A 330 -22.29 -38.73 -24.77
CA LEU A 330 -21.38 -38.69 -25.92
C LEU A 330 -21.90 -39.52 -27.10
N GLU A 331 -22.59 -40.64 -26.86
CA GLU A 331 -23.24 -41.43 -27.92
C GLU A 331 -24.44 -40.68 -28.55
N GLU A 332 -25.11 -39.80 -27.82
CA GLU A 332 -26.15 -38.92 -28.35
C GLU A 332 -25.59 -37.69 -29.11
N GLU A 333 -24.45 -37.15 -28.65
CA GLU A 333 -23.81 -35.97 -29.25
C GLU A 333 -22.96 -36.30 -30.49
N LEU A 334 -22.33 -37.48 -30.52
CA LEU A 334 -21.40 -37.90 -31.56
C LEU A 334 -22.07 -38.88 -32.54
N ASP A 335 -21.84 -38.67 -33.84
CA ASP A 335 -22.29 -39.59 -34.90
C ASP A 335 -21.44 -40.88 -34.99
N ASP A 336 -20.37 -41.00 -34.19
CA ASP A 336 -19.42 -42.11 -34.14
C ASP A 336 -19.22 -42.60 -32.68
N THR A 337 -18.73 -43.83 -32.48
CA THR A 337 -18.46 -44.38 -31.15
C THR A 337 -17.43 -43.53 -30.37
N PRO A 338 -17.74 -43.05 -29.16
CA PRO A 338 -16.83 -42.25 -28.34
C PRO A 338 -15.51 -42.98 -28.06
N THR A 339 -14.40 -42.24 -28.06
CA THR A 339 -13.09 -42.76 -27.64
C THR A 339 -12.96 -42.73 -26.11
N ASN A 340 -12.08 -43.56 -25.55
CA ASN A 340 -11.85 -43.58 -24.10
C ASN A 340 -11.39 -42.22 -23.55
N ASP A 341 -10.58 -41.48 -24.31
CA ASP A 341 -10.09 -40.16 -23.89
C ASP A 341 -11.24 -39.14 -23.82
N GLN A 342 -12.21 -39.21 -24.75
CA GLN A 342 -13.40 -38.36 -24.72
C GLN A 342 -14.32 -38.70 -23.54
N VAL A 343 -14.48 -39.99 -23.24
CA VAL A 343 -15.26 -40.43 -22.07
C VAL A 343 -14.60 -39.99 -20.78
N GLU A 344 -13.27 -40.06 -20.68
CA GLU A 344 -12.54 -39.61 -19.49
C GLU A 344 -12.62 -38.08 -19.32
N GLU A 345 -12.51 -37.31 -20.40
CA GLU A 345 -12.68 -35.85 -20.37
C GLU A 345 -14.09 -35.47 -19.89
N ARG A 346 -15.14 -36.09 -20.44
CA ARG A 346 -16.52 -35.84 -20.01
C ARG A 346 -16.80 -36.32 -18.59
N LEU A 347 -16.20 -37.44 -18.17
CA LEU A 347 -16.26 -37.91 -16.79
C LEU A 347 -15.64 -36.88 -15.85
N GLN A 348 -14.47 -36.33 -16.19
CA GLN A 348 -13.84 -35.27 -15.40
C GLN A 348 -14.72 -34.02 -15.34
N GLU A 349 -15.30 -33.58 -16.46
CA GLU A 349 -16.23 -32.44 -16.48
C GLU A 349 -17.40 -32.64 -15.50
N LYS A 350 -17.99 -33.84 -15.48
CA LYS A 350 -19.07 -34.18 -14.53
C LYS A 350 -18.60 -34.18 -13.08
N ILE A 351 -17.42 -34.73 -12.81
CA ILE A 351 -16.84 -34.73 -11.46
C ILE A 351 -16.57 -33.29 -11.01
N ASP A 352 -15.98 -32.46 -11.88
CA ASP A 352 -15.68 -31.05 -11.60
C ASP A 352 -16.97 -30.26 -11.31
N GLU A 353 -18.06 -30.52 -12.04
CA GLU A 353 -19.38 -29.91 -11.77
C GLU A 353 -19.92 -30.28 -10.38
N LEU A 354 -19.82 -31.55 -10.00
CA LEU A 354 -20.25 -32.02 -8.67
C LEU A 354 -19.35 -31.50 -7.53
N VAL A 355 -18.05 -31.41 -7.77
CA VAL A 355 -17.10 -30.81 -6.82
C VAL A 355 -17.40 -29.32 -6.65
N ALA A 356 -17.68 -28.60 -7.74
CA ALA A 356 -18.03 -27.19 -7.69
C ALA A 356 -19.35 -26.95 -6.93
N GLU A 357 -20.38 -27.77 -7.14
CA GLU A 357 -21.63 -27.69 -6.38
C GLU A 357 -21.39 -27.94 -4.88
N ALA A 358 -20.58 -28.95 -4.54
CA ALA A 358 -20.21 -29.22 -3.15
C ALA A 358 -19.36 -28.10 -2.54
N LEU A 359 -18.49 -27.47 -3.32
CA LEU A 359 -17.66 -26.34 -2.89
C LEU A 359 -18.52 -25.11 -2.59
N ASP A 360 -19.55 -24.85 -3.40
CA ASP A 360 -20.52 -23.77 -3.15
C ASP A 360 -21.27 -23.98 -1.82
N GLU A 361 -21.65 -25.22 -1.50
CA GLU A 361 -22.24 -25.57 -0.20
C GLU A 361 -21.24 -25.39 0.95
N TYR A 362 -20.02 -25.91 0.81
CA TYR A 362 -18.95 -25.77 1.79
C TYR A 362 -18.62 -24.30 2.09
N ALA A 363 -18.53 -23.47 1.05
CA ALA A 363 -18.26 -22.04 1.16
C ALA A 363 -19.35 -21.25 1.92
N LEU A 364 -20.60 -21.73 1.92
CA LEU A 364 -21.71 -21.09 2.61
C LEU A 364 -21.84 -21.50 4.08
N ASP A 365 -21.51 -22.75 4.41
CA ASP A 365 -21.85 -23.34 5.70
C ASP A 365 -20.64 -23.68 6.60
N GLU A 366 -19.53 -24.18 6.03
CA GLU A 366 -18.44 -24.80 6.79
C GLU A 366 -17.12 -24.02 6.70
N LEU A 367 -16.84 -23.39 5.56
CA LEU A 367 -15.58 -22.69 5.29
C LEU A 367 -15.23 -21.63 6.34
N ASP A 368 -16.20 -20.85 6.80
CA ASP A 368 -15.98 -19.82 7.81
C ASP A 368 -15.51 -20.41 9.15
N THR A 369 -16.05 -21.59 9.53
CA THR A 369 -15.67 -22.28 10.77
C THR A 369 -14.27 -22.87 10.66
N ASP A 370 -13.99 -23.58 9.56
CA ASP A 370 -12.69 -24.17 9.29
C ASP A 370 -11.60 -23.11 9.14
N LEU A 371 -11.94 -21.95 8.55
CA LEU A 371 -11.07 -20.80 8.46
C LEU A 371 -10.74 -20.22 9.84
N GLU A 372 -11.73 -20.07 10.73
CA GLU A 372 -11.50 -19.56 12.08
C GLU A 372 -10.52 -20.47 12.86
N ASP A 373 -10.74 -21.78 12.80
CA ASP A 373 -9.88 -22.76 13.45
C ASP A 373 -8.46 -22.79 12.86
N ALA A 374 -8.34 -22.80 11.53
CA ALA A 374 -7.03 -22.78 10.86
C ALA A 374 -6.25 -21.48 11.08
N VAL A 375 -6.94 -20.32 11.14
CA VAL A 375 -6.34 -19.04 11.49
C VAL A 375 -5.82 -19.07 12.92
N ARG A 376 -6.59 -19.63 13.87
CA ARG A 376 -6.19 -19.77 15.27
C ARG A 376 -4.89 -20.56 15.39
N GLU A 377 -4.77 -21.69 14.70
CA GLU A 377 -3.54 -22.52 14.68
C GLU A 377 -2.32 -21.83 14.07
N GLN A 378 -2.53 -20.94 13.09
CA GLN A 378 -1.44 -20.22 12.43
C GLN A 378 -1.05 -18.90 13.10
N THR A 379 -1.87 -18.36 14.00
CA THR A 379 -1.51 -17.15 14.74
C THR A 379 -0.38 -17.46 15.73
N ARG A 380 0.81 -16.89 15.49
CA ARG A 380 2.05 -17.26 16.21
C ARG A 380 2.78 -16.13 16.90
N PHE A 381 2.26 -14.90 16.82
CA PHE A 381 2.85 -13.80 17.58
C PHE A 381 2.41 -13.88 19.04
N ASP A 382 3.27 -14.48 19.86
CA ASP A 382 3.14 -14.48 21.31
C ASP A 382 3.90 -13.27 21.87
N MET A 383 3.31 -12.08 21.71
CA MET A 383 3.96 -10.83 22.09
C MET A 383 3.06 -9.98 22.99
N ALA A 384 3.68 -9.39 24.00
CA ALA A 384 3.00 -8.43 24.85
C ALA A 384 2.67 -7.14 24.04
N PRO A 385 1.60 -6.41 24.38
CA PRO A 385 1.19 -5.19 23.69
C PRO A 385 2.30 -4.14 23.52
N PHE A 386 3.18 -4.01 24.51
CA PHE A 386 4.29 -3.06 24.43
C PHE A 386 5.37 -3.52 23.45
N GLU A 387 5.60 -4.83 23.32
CA GLU A 387 6.57 -5.39 22.37
C GLU A 387 6.10 -5.18 20.93
N MET A 388 4.83 -5.49 20.66
CA MET A 388 4.20 -5.18 19.37
C MET A 388 4.26 -3.68 19.06
N GLY A 389 3.95 -2.84 20.05
CA GLY A 389 4.01 -1.40 19.90
C GLY A 389 5.42 -0.89 19.59
N ASP A 390 6.45 -1.47 20.19
CA ASP A 390 7.85 -1.15 19.90
C ASP A 390 8.23 -1.51 18.45
N LEU A 391 7.76 -2.65 17.94
CA LEU A 391 7.94 -3.04 16.53
C LEU A 391 7.19 -2.11 15.57
N GLN A 392 6.01 -1.63 15.95
CA GLN A 392 5.23 -0.65 15.19
C GLN A 392 5.90 0.72 15.14
N LEU A 393 6.50 1.19 16.25
CA LEU A 393 7.30 2.41 16.29
C LEU A 393 8.56 2.32 15.40
N LYS A 394 9.16 1.13 15.33
CA LYS A 394 10.29 0.82 14.42
C LYS A 394 9.86 0.66 12.96
N LYS A 395 8.57 0.82 12.64
CA LYS A 395 7.98 0.67 11.30
C LYS A 395 8.17 -0.73 10.69
N ILE A 396 8.32 -1.75 11.53
CA ILE A 396 8.53 -3.14 11.09
C ILE A 396 7.18 -3.76 10.72
N LEU A 397 6.19 -3.58 11.59
CA LEU A 397 4.82 -4.06 11.41
C LEU A 397 3.83 -2.92 11.70
N LEU A 398 2.59 -3.12 11.30
CA LEU A 398 1.47 -2.27 11.66
C LEU A 398 0.32 -3.15 12.14
N LEU A 399 -0.10 -2.98 13.39
CA LEU A 399 -1.28 -3.65 13.91
C LEU A 399 -2.52 -2.82 13.54
N TYR A 400 -3.40 -3.39 12.74
CA TYR A 400 -4.65 -2.76 12.32
C TYR A 400 -5.73 -2.89 13.41
N ARG A 401 -6.65 -1.92 13.50
CA ARG A 401 -7.71 -1.79 14.52
C ARG A 401 -7.23 -1.51 15.95
N PHE A 402 -5.97 -1.14 16.13
CA PHE A 402 -5.45 -0.76 17.44
C PHE A 402 -4.75 0.59 17.40
N ASP A 403 -5.22 1.49 18.25
CA ASP A 403 -4.53 2.75 18.51
C ASP A 403 -3.32 2.51 19.41
N LEU A 404 -2.13 2.71 18.86
CA LEU A 404 -0.90 2.74 19.61
C LEU A 404 -0.84 4.02 20.45
N VAL A 405 -0.80 3.88 21.78
CA VAL A 405 -0.66 5.00 22.70
C VAL A 405 0.70 4.93 23.40
N ILE A 406 1.38 6.07 23.53
CA ILE A 406 2.66 6.16 24.25
C ILE A 406 2.41 6.83 25.60
N ARG A 407 2.71 6.12 26.71
CA ARG A 407 2.61 6.68 28.07
C ARG A 407 3.89 6.41 28.83
N LYS A 408 4.47 7.49 29.38
CA LYS A 408 5.77 7.45 30.07
C LYS A 408 6.88 6.79 29.23
N GLY A 409 6.84 6.99 27.91
CA GLY A 409 7.83 6.44 26.98
C GLY A 409 7.70 4.95 26.66
N LYS A 410 6.64 4.28 27.14
CA LYS A 410 6.34 2.89 26.77
C LYS A 410 5.10 2.85 25.85
N PRO A 411 5.14 2.12 24.74
CA PRO A 411 3.96 1.87 23.94
C PRO A 411 3.00 0.93 24.67
N TYR A 412 1.71 1.15 24.47
CA TYR A 412 0.65 0.25 24.90
C TYR A 412 -0.55 0.43 23.96
N TYR A 413 -1.26 -0.66 23.70
CA TYR A 413 -2.56 -0.60 23.05
C TYR A 413 -3.63 -0.39 24.12
N ARG A 414 -4.60 0.49 23.86
CA ARG A 414 -5.65 0.85 24.81
C ARG A 414 -7.00 0.36 24.31
N ASP A 415 -7.73 -0.36 25.17
CA ASP A 415 -9.18 -0.46 25.08
C ASP A 415 -9.82 0.88 25.52
N ARG A 416 -10.67 1.47 24.68
CA ARG A 416 -11.53 2.58 25.11
C ARG A 416 -12.99 2.11 25.00
N PRO A 417 -13.66 1.80 26.13
CA PRO A 417 -15.09 2.05 26.17
C PRO A 417 -15.21 3.58 26.21
N ASP A 418 -15.60 4.22 25.11
CA ASP A 418 -16.33 5.49 25.08
C ASP A 418 -16.37 6.04 23.64
N GLY A 419 -17.44 5.71 22.91
CA GLY A 419 -18.05 6.64 21.96
C GLY A 419 -18.16 6.21 20.49
N TYR A 420 -17.48 5.15 20.05
CA TYR A 420 -17.56 4.67 18.66
C TYR A 420 -17.69 3.15 18.63
N ILE A 421 -18.61 2.63 17.81
CA ILE A 421 -19.18 1.27 17.95
C ILE A 421 -18.44 0.15 17.19
N PRO A 422 -17.45 0.34 16.29
CA PRO A 422 -16.75 -0.82 15.71
C PRO A 422 -15.29 -0.96 16.20
N ASP A 423 -15.02 -0.80 17.50
CA ASP A 423 -13.64 -0.81 18.03
C ASP A 423 -13.59 -1.33 19.49
N ASN A 424 -14.20 -2.50 19.73
CA ASN A 424 -14.26 -3.10 21.07
C ASN A 424 -13.43 -4.39 21.14
N LEU A 425 -12.44 -4.42 22.03
CA LEU A 425 -11.62 -5.59 22.34
C LEU A 425 -12.44 -6.80 22.81
N MET A 426 -13.66 -6.56 23.31
CA MET A 426 -14.61 -7.60 23.73
C MET A 426 -15.28 -8.35 22.57
N GLU A 427 -15.13 -7.88 21.32
CA GLU A 427 -15.65 -8.56 20.12
C GLU A 427 -14.67 -9.60 19.56
N LEU A 428 -13.39 -9.55 19.94
CA LEU A 428 -12.42 -10.54 19.52
C LEU A 428 -12.55 -11.80 20.40
N PRO A 429 -12.44 -13.01 19.83
CA PRO A 429 -12.42 -14.24 20.60
C PRO A 429 -11.30 -14.18 21.66
N GLY A 430 -11.67 -14.47 22.91
CA GLY A 430 -10.72 -14.64 23.99
C GLY A 430 -10.10 -16.03 23.96
N PHE A 431 -8.86 -16.15 24.43
CA PHE A 431 -8.26 -17.46 24.71
C PHE A 431 -9.09 -18.17 25.77
N THR A 432 -9.76 -19.27 25.42
CA THR A 432 -10.03 -20.33 26.39
C THR A 432 -8.74 -21.13 26.50
N PRO A 433 -8.08 -21.17 27.67
CA PRO A 433 -7.01 -22.14 27.84
C PRO A 433 -7.62 -23.52 27.61
N ASP A 434 -6.96 -24.35 26.80
CA ASP A 434 -7.20 -25.78 26.86
C ASP A 434 -7.06 -26.18 28.33
N ASP A 435 -8.13 -26.74 28.90
CA ASP A 435 -8.13 -27.29 30.25
C ASP A 435 -7.13 -28.47 30.29
N ASP A 436 -5.89 -28.19 30.69
CA ASP A 436 -4.91 -29.20 31.15
C ASP A 436 -4.94 -29.37 32.68
#